data_AF-A0A259PF37-F1
#
_entry.id   AF-A0A259PF37-F1
#
_cell.length_a   1.000
_cell.length_b   1.000
_cell.length_c   1.000
_cell.angle_alpha   90.00
_cell.angle_beta   90.00
_cell.angle_gamma   90.00
#
_symmetry.space_group_name_H-M   'P 1'
#
loop_
_entity.id
_entity.type
_entity.pdbx_description
1 polymer ?
#
loop_
_entity_poly.entity_id
_entity_poly.type
_entity_poly.pdbx_seq_one_letter_code
_entity_poly.pdbx_strand_id
1 'polypeptide(L)'
;MSEVEIGRGKRGRRAYSFDDVAVVPSRRTRDPEEVNVGWQIDAYHVDLPVLAAPMDSVMSPATAVELGRLGGLGVLDLEGLWTRYDDPEPLLAEIATLDPSRATERMQEIYSQPIKPELITARLQEVRAAGVTVAGALSPQRTQEHWRTVVDAGVDLFVIRGTTVSAEHVSGRAEPLNLKRFIYELDVPVIVGGASTYTAALHLMRTGAAGVLVGFGGGAAHTTRVSLGIHAPMATAVADVAAARRDYLDESGGRYVHVIADGGVGRSGDLVKAIA
;
A
#
# COMPACT_ATOMS: atom_id res chain seq x y z
N MET A 1 -12.99 -18.42 17.07
CA MET A 1 -13.89 -17.40 16.48
C MET A 1 -15.29 -17.96 16.37
N SER A 2 -16.31 -17.19 16.70
CA SER A 2 -17.71 -17.62 16.54
C SER A 2 -18.11 -17.55 15.06
N GLU A 3 -18.14 -18.69 14.39
CA GLU A 3 -18.77 -18.82 13.06
C GLU A 3 -20.29 -18.68 13.19
N VAL A 4 -20.91 -17.96 12.26
CA VAL A 4 -22.36 -17.76 12.18
C VAL A 4 -22.91 -18.63 11.04
N GLU A 5 -24.05 -19.28 11.28
CA GLU A 5 -24.76 -20.00 10.20
C GLU A 5 -25.39 -18.99 9.24
N ILE A 6 -25.05 -19.08 7.96
CA ILE A 6 -25.66 -18.29 6.88
C ILE A 6 -26.89 -19.02 6.32
N GLY A 7 -26.81 -20.36 6.30
CA GLY A 7 -27.89 -21.24 5.91
C GLY A 7 -27.46 -22.70 6.07
N ARG A 8 -28.35 -23.64 5.76
CA ARG A 8 -28.07 -25.08 5.87
C ARG A 8 -26.81 -25.44 5.07
N GLY A 9 -25.74 -25.79 5.77
CA GLY A 9 -24.45 -26.19 5.18
C GLY A 9 -23.49 -25.04 4.83
N LYS A 10 -23.79 -23.78 5.17
CA LYS A 10 -22.88 -22.65 4.95
C LYS A 10 -22.70 -21.83 6.22
N ARG A 11 -21.44 -21.61 6.59
CA ARG A 11 -21.04 -20.78 7.72
C ARG A 11 -20.21 -19.60 7.24
N GLY A 12 -20.29 -18.51 7.99
CA GLY A 12 -19.49 -17.31 7.79
C GLY A 12 -18.74 -16.95 9.05
N ARG A 13 -17.50 -16.48 8.88
CA ARG A 13 -16.79 -15.83 9.97
C ARG A 13 -17.35 -14.42 10.16
N ARG A 14 -17.74 -14.07 11.38
CA ARG A 14 -18.06 -12.68 11.72
C ARG A 14 -16.77 -11.85 11.72
N ALA A 15 -16.82 -10.68 11.10
CA ALA A 15 -15.72 -9.75 10.98
C ALA A 15 -16.22 -8.32 11.19
N TYR A 16 -15.31 -7.42 11.48
CA TYR A 16 -15.54 -6.06 11.96
C TYR A 16 -14.71 -5.06 11.16
N SER A 17 -15.33 -3.94 10.81
CA SER A 17 -14.71 -2.75 10.25
C SER A 17 -14.23 -1.83 11.37
N PHE A 18 -13.56 -0.72 11.02
CA PHE A 18 -13.21 0.30 12.01
C PHE A 18 -14.43 1.02 12.60
N ASP A 19 -15.58 1.04 11.91
CA ASP A 19 -16.80 1.66 12.45
C ASP A 19 -17.47 0.80 13.54
N ASP A 20 -17.14 -0.49 13.59
CA ASP A 20 -17.70 -1.43 14.56
C ASP A 20 -16.94 -1.45 15.90
N VAL A 21 -15.82 -0.74 16.01
CA VAL A 21 -14.90 -0.79 17.16
C VAL A 21 -14.47 0.61 17.60
N ALA A 22 -14.04 0.73 18.85
CA ALA A 22 -13.47 1.96 19.40
C ALA A 22 -12.35 1.62 20.40
N VAL A 23 -11.37 2.52 20.52
CA VAL A 23 -10.36 2.45 21.57
C VAL A 23 -10.97 2.92 22.90
N VAL A 24 -10.63 2.23 23.99
CA VAL A 24 -11.18 2.53 25.33
C VAL A 24 -10.06 3.11 26.19
N PRO A 25 -10.21 4.34 26.74
CA PRO A 25 -9.26 4.89 27.70
C PRO A 25 -9.08 3.96 28.89
N SER A 26 -7.84 3.81 29.35
CA SER A 26 -7.52 2.95 30.48
C SER A 26 -6.81 3.74 31.60
N ARG A 27 -6.08 3.02 32.43
CA ARG A 27 -5.67 3.37 33.80
C ARG A 27 -5.08 4.77 34.01
N ARG A 28 -4.26 5.29 33.09
CA ARG A 28 -3.55 6.58 33.24
C ARG A 28 -3.49 7.32 31.90
N THR A 29 -3.62 8.64 31.96
CA THR A 29 -3.41 9.55 30.83
C THR A 29 -1.95 9.99 30.77
N ARG A 30 -1.52 10.43 29.59
CA ARG A 30 -0.23 11.10 29.34
C ARG A 30 -0.50 12.38 28.56
N ASP A 31 0.40 13.33 28.65
CA ASP A 31 0.33 14.54 27.84
C ASP A 31 0.65 14.18 26.38
N PRO A 32 -0.11 14.67 25.39
CA PRO A 32 0.10 14.33 23.98
C PRO A 32 1.52 14.62 23.48
N GLU A 33 2.17 15.63 24.04
CA GLU A 33 3.54 16.05 23.72
C GLU A 33 4.60 15.01 24.13
N GLU A 34 4.25 14.07 25.02
CA GLU A 34 5.13 12.97 25.43
C GLU A 34 4.99 11.71 24.55
N VAL A 35 4.08 11.71 23.58
CA VAL A 35 3.83 10.56 22.70
C VAL A 35 4.74 10.62 21.47
N ASN A 36 5.60 9.61 21.32
CA ASN A 36 6.38 9.43 20.10
C ASN A 36 5.55 8.70 19.04
N VAL A 37 5.35 9.35 17.90
CA VAL A 37 4.63 8.80 16.72
C VAL A 37 5.56 8.47 15.55
N GLY A 38 6.86 8.61 15.73
CA GLY A 38 7.86 8.27 14.72
C GLY A 38 7.81 6.80 14.34
N TRP A 39 8.11 6.53 13.07
CA TRP A 39 8.09 5.19 12.50
C TRP A 39 9.44 4.88 11.88
N GLN A 40 10.05 3.78 12.35
CA GLN A 40 11.23 3.18 11.75
C GLN A 40 10.80 2.03 10.85
N ILE A 41 11.21 2.02 9.59
CA ILE A 41 11.10 0.89 8.68
C ILE A 41 12.45 0.66 8.01
N ASP A 42 13.04 -0.50 8.29
CA ASP A 42 14.41 -0.83 7.86
C ASP A 42 15.39 0.29 8.31
N ALA A 43 16.24 0.82 7.43
CA ALA A 43 17.14 1.93 7.72
C ALA A 43 16.46 3.31 7.76
N TYR A 44 15.17 3.43 7.41
CA TYR A 44 14.50 4.71 7.21
C TYR A 44 13.63 5.10 8.41
N HIS A 45 13.80 6.35 8.86
CA HIS A 45 13.00 6.96 9.90
C HIS A 45 12.10 8.05 9.31
N VAL A 46 10.85 8.09 9.75
CA VAL A 46 9.91 9.18 9.47
C VAL A 46 9.23 9.61 10.78
N ASP A 47 8.92 10.90 10.91
CA ASP A 47 8.36 11.45 12.15
C ASP A 47 6.87 11.11 12.33
N LEU A 48 6.18 10.76 11.25
CA LEU A 48 4.77 10.38 11.21
C LEU A 48 4.61 8.98 10.63
N PRO A 49 3.74 8.13 11.20
CA PRO A 49 3.52 6.76 10.73
C PRO A 49 2.52 6.75 9.57
N VAL A 50 2.74 7.62 8.57
CA VAL A 50 1.83 7.87 7.46
C VAL A 50 2.56 7.61 6.15
N LEU A 51 2.06 6.60 5.43
CA LEU A 51 2.47 6.28 4.06
C LEU A 51 1.34 6.70 3.12
N ALA A 52 1.61 7.65 2.22
CA ALA A 52 0.60 8.10 1.27
C ALA A 52 0.30 7.03 0.21
N ALA A 53 -0.97 6.94 -0.18
CA ALA A 53 -1.38 6.03 -1.24
C ALA A 53 -0.75 6.47 -2.57
N PRO A 54 -0.07 5.56 -3.30
CA PRO A 54 0.46 5.85 -4.63
C PRO A 54 -0.68 5.87 -5.63
N MET A 55 -1.23 7.07 -5.84
CA MET A 55 -2.31 7.36 -6.79
C MET A 55 -2.06 8.74 -7.36
N ASP A 56 -2.19 8.94 -8.67
CA ASP A 56 -1.95 10.26 -9.28
C ASP A 56 -2.85 11.38 -8.73
N SER A 57 -4.06 11.03 -8.24
CA SER A 57 -4.98 11.96 -7.60
C SER A 57 -4.55 12.42 -6.20
N VAL A 58 -3.50 11.80 -5.65
CA VAL A 58 -2.99 12.07 -4.30
C VAL A 58 -1.54 12.51 -4.36
N MET A 59 -0.70 11.82 -5.14
CA MET A 59 0.76 11.93 -5.09
C MET A 59 1.34 12.40 -6.43
N SER A 60 1.67 13.68 -6.50
CA SER A 60 2.64 14.23 -7.45
C SER A 60 4.05 14.21 -6.84
N PRO A 61 5.12 14.41 -7.64
CA PRO A 61 6.46 14.66 -7.09
C PRO A 61 6.47 15.78 -6.04
N ALA A 62 5.79 16.89 -6.32
CA ALA A 62 5.68 18.01 -5.39
C ALA A 62 4.97 17.62 -4.08
N THR A 63 3.86 16.87 -4.15
CA THR A 63 3.14 16.42 -2.94
C THR A 63 3.96 15.39 -2.15
N ALA A 64 4.69 14.49 -2.83
CA ALA A 64 5.57 13.53 -2.17
C ALA A 64 6.69 14.24 -1.40
N VAL A 65 7.29 15.28 -1.99
CA VAL A 65 8.28 16.14 -1.33
C VAL A 65 7.67 16.84 -0.11
N GLU A 66 6.50 17.43 -0.26
CA GLU A 66 5.86 18.16 0.83
C GLU A 66 5.49 17.25 2.00
N LEU A 67 4.93 16.06 1.72
CA LEU A 67 4.64 15.08 2.77
C LEU A 67 5.93 14.62 3.47
N GLY A 68 7.01 14.41 2.73
CA GLY A 68 8.32 14.08 3.28
C GLY A 68 8.83 15.15 4.25
N ARG A 69 8.69 16.43 3.92
CA ARG A 69 9.06 17.55 4.80
C ARG A 69 8.19 17.65 6.06
N LEU A 70 6.94 17.23 5.96
CA LEU A 70 6.01 17.14 7.09
C LEU A 70 6.23 15.89 7.95
N GLY A 71 7.20 15.05 7.60
CA GLY A 71 7.59 13.86 8.37
C GLY A 71 6.85 12.58 8.00
N GLY A 72 6.08 12.56 6.90
CA GLY A 72 5.46 11.35 6.36
C GLY A 72 6.27 10.72 5.21
N LEU A 73 5.73 9.64 4.62
CA LEU A 73 6.32 8.99 3.44
C LEU A 73 5.43 9.19 2.21
N GLY A 74 5.89 9.98 1.24
CA GLY A 74 5.28 10.10 -0.07
C GLY A 74 5.66 8.94 -0.99
N VAL A 75 4.69 8.26 -1.59
CA VAL A 75 4.92 7.15 -2.52
C VAL A 75 4.37 7.53 -3.89
N LEU A 76 5.23 7.59 -4.89
CA LEU A 76 4.81 7.86 -6.26
C LEU A 76 4.14 6.63 -6.90
N ASP A 77 3.10 6.86 -7.70
CA ASP A 77 2.59 5.84 -8.61
C ASP A 77 3.46 5.79 -9.87
N LEU A 78 4.33 4.78 -9.98
CA LEU A 78 5.27 4.67 -11.09
C LEU A 78 4.65 4.04 -12.34
N GLU A 79 3.39 3.62 -12.27
CA GLU A 79 2.57 3.21 -13.42
C GLU A 79 1.44 4.21 -13.73
N GLY A 80 1.43 5.37 -13.07
CA GLY A 80 0.49 6.46 -13.25
C GLY A 80 0.83 7.41 -14.41
N LEU A 81 0.21 8.60 -14.43
CA LEU A 81 0.41 9.61 -15.48
C LEU A 81 1.78 10.27 -15.41
N TRP A 82 2.34 10.42 -14.21
CA TRP A 82 3.65 11.05 -13.99
C TRP A 82 4.82 10.34 -14.70
N THR A 83 4.63 9.07 -15.07
CA THR A 83 5.60 8.25 -15.79
C THR A 83 5.17 7.92 -17.23
N ARG A 84 4.04 8.45 -17.71
CA ARG A 84 3.53 8.28 -19.09
C ARG A 84 3.65 9.56 -19.91
N TYR A 85 3.60 10.71 -19.25
CA TYR A 85 3.61 12.03 -19.86
C TYR A 85 4.68 12.93 -19.24
N ASP A 86 5.34 13.73 -20.08
CA ASP A 86 6.34 14.71 -19.65
C ASP A 86 5.70 15.79 -18.78
N ASP A 87 4.45 16.17 -19.08
CA ASP A 87 3.59 17.03 -18.29
C ASP A 87 2.17 16.42 -18.18
N PRO A 88 1.84 15.76 -17.06
CA PRO A 88 0.51 15.18 -16.84
C PRO A 88 -0.50 16.17 -16.25
N GLU A 89 -0.10 17.38 -15.83
CA GLU A 89 -0.98 18.29 -15.07
C GLU A 89 -2.25 18.69 -15.84
N PRO A 90 -2.20 19.02 -17.15
CA PRO A 90 -3.40 19.30 -17.91
C PRO A 90 -4.38 18.12 -17.98
N LEU A 91 -3.86 16.89 -18.02
CA LEU A 91 -4.65 15.66 -18.07
C LEU A 91 -5.31 15.37 -16.72
N LEU A 92 -4.58 15.60 -15.62
CA LEU A 92 -5.12 15.48 -14.27
C LEU A 92 -6.22 16.52 -14.02
N ALA A 93 -6.02 17.76 -14.48
CA ALA A 93 -7.03 18.82 -14.42
C ALA A 93 -8.27 18.49 -15.28
N GLU A 94 -8.07 17.91 -16.47
CA GLU A 94 -9.17 17.37 -17.28
C GLU A 94 -9.97 16.35 -16.49
N ILE A 95 -9.32 15.31 -15.97
CA ILE A 95 -9.96 14.22 -15.20
C ILE A 95 -10.78 14.76 -14.03
N ALA A 96 -10.26 15.74 -13.29
CA ALA A 96 -10.93 16.34 -12.13
C ALA A 96 -12.27 17.01 -12.46
N THR A 97 -12.51 17.36 -13.74
CA THR A 97 -13.71 18.07 -14.18
C THR A 97 -14.62 17.25 -15.11
N LEU A 98 -14.25 16.00 -15.41
CA LEU A 98 -15.02 15.12 -16.28
C LEU A 98 -16.39 14.77 -15.66
N ASP A 99 -17.39 14.65 -16.53
CA ASP A 99 -18.66 14.05 -16.16
C ASP A 99 -18.46 12.58 -15.74
N PRO A 100 -19.01 12.11 -14.61
CA PRO A 100 -18.82 10.75 -14.12
C PRO A 100 -19.20 9.65 -15.13
N SER A 101 -20.14 9.90 -16.04
CA SER A 101 -20.54 8.92 -17.07
C SER A 101 -19.48 8.73 -18.16
N ARG A 102 -18.58 9.70 -18.35
CA ARG A 102 -17.51 9.68 -19.36
C ARG A 102 -16.12 9.52 -18.76
N ALA A 103 -15.99 9.75 -17.45
CA ALA A 103 -14.71 9.72 -16.75
C ALA A 103 -13.94 8.40 -16.97
N THR A 104 -14.61 7.25 -16.82
CA THR A 104 -13.94 5.93 -16.94
C THR A 104 -13.35 5.70 -18.34
N GLU A 105 -14.12 5.96 -19.39
CA GLU A 105 -13.68 5.77 -20.78
C GLU A 105 -12.49 6.70 -21.08
N ARG A 106 -12.60 7.98 -20.71
CA ARG A 106 -11.55 8.95 -20.96
C ARG A 106 -10.28 8.65 -20.16
N MET A 107 -10.40 8.20 -18.91
CA MET A 107 -9.25 7.75 -18.13
C MET A 107 -8.58 6.53 -18.78
N GLN A 108 -9.33 5.56 -19.29
CA GLN A 108 -8.74 4.40 -20.00
C GLN A 108 -7.92 4.85 -21.22
N GLU A 109 -8.39 5.83 -21.98
CA GLU A 109 -7.63 6.41 -23.09
C GLU A 109 -6.33 7.05 -22.62
N ILE A 110 -6.38 7.92 -21.61
CA ILE A 110 -5.20 8.63 -21.09
C ILE A 110 -4.18 7.65 -20.50
N TYR A 111 -4.62 6.65 -19.72
CA TYR A 111 -3.73 5.66 -19.11
C TYR A 111 -3.24 4.57 -20.09
N SER A 112 -3.72 4.57 -21.34
CA SER A 112 -3.24 3.64 -22.38
C SER A 112 -1.83 3.97 -22.88
N GLN A 113 -1.39 5.22 -22.73
CA GLN A 113 -0.05 5.65 -23.10
C GLN A 113 1.00 4.83 -22.34
N PRO A 114 2.00 4.20 -23.02
CA PRO A 114 2.98 3.36 -22.34
C PRO A 114 3.78 4.11 -21.25
N ILE A 115 4.16 3.37 -20.21
CA ILE A 115 5.09 3.85 -19.18
C ILE A 115 6.45 4.09 -19.84
N LYS A 116 7.03 5.26 -19.58
CA LYS A 116 8.34 5.69 -20.08
C LYS A 116 9.40 5.52 -18.97
N PRO A 117 10.35 4.58 -19.09
CA PRO A 117 11.37 4.34 -18.06
C PRO A 117 12.18 5.60 -17.69
N GLU A 118 12.47 6.46 -18.65
CA GLU A 118 13.18 7.72 -18.43
C GLU A 118 12.42 8.67 -17.50
N LEU A 119 11.08 8.64 -17.52
CA LEU A 119 10.26 9.43 -16.61
C LEU A 119 10.22 8.83 -15.20
N ILE A 120 10.25 7.50 -15.05
CA ILE A 120 10.42 6.87 -13.73
C ILE A 120 11.66 7.44 -13.05
N THR A 121 12.80 7.42 -13.76
CA THR A 121 14.06 7.95 -13.25
C THR A 121 13.95 9.44 -12.94
N ALA A 122 13.40 10.25 -13.85
CA ALA A 122 13.27 11.68 -13.66
C ALA A 122 12.45 12.04 -12.41
N ARG A 123 11.30 11.39 -12.18
CA ARG A 123 10.41 11.68 -11.04
C ARG A 123 11.02 11.25 -9.71
N LEU A 124 11.69 10.10 -9.66
CA LEU A 124 12.39 9.67 -8.44
C LEU A 124 13.56 10.60 -8.08
N GLN A 125 14.29 11.08 -9.10
CA GLN A 125 15.38 12.03 -8.90
C GLN A 125 14.90 13.42 -8.47
N GLU A 126 13.73 13.85 -8.93
CA GLU A 126 13.08 15.08 -8.47
C GLU A 126 12.79 15.05 -6.97
N VAL A 127 12.23 13.94 -6.47
CA VAL A 127 11.99 13.74 -5.02
C VAL A 127 13.31 13.66 -4.26
N ARG A 128 14.29 12.93 -4.80
CA ARG A 128 15.63 12.80 -4.21
C ARG A 128 16.32 14.14 -4.02
N ALA A 129 16.24 15.03 -5.02
CA ALA A 129 16.85 16.35 -4.99
C ALA A 129 16.31 17.24 -3.85
N ALA A 130 15.10 16.95 -3.35
CA ALA A 130 14.53 17.63 -2.21
C ALA A 130 15.02 17.12 -0.85
N GLY A 131 15.80 16.03 -0.81
CA GLY A 131 16.41 15.48 0.40
C GLY A 131 15.45 14.69 1.31
N VAL A 132 14.31 14.25 0.79
CA VAL A 132 13.36 13.37 1.51
C VAL A 132 13.50 11.92 1.04
N THR A 133 12.98 10.97 1.82
CA THR A 133 12.96 9.55 1.45
C THR A 133 12.19 9.33 0.15
N VAL A 134 12.81 8.61 -0.79
CA VAL A 134 12.28 8.36 -2.12
C VAL A 134 11.55 7.01 -2.14
N ALA A 135 10.22 7.04 -2.25
CA ALA A 135 9.43 5.82 -2.40
C ALA A 135 8.60 5.83 -3.68
N GLY A 136 8.47 4.67 -4.31
CA GLY A 136 7.68 4.49 -5.52
C GLY A 136 6.98 3.13 -5.54
N ALA A 137 5.86 3.06 -6.23
CA ALA A 137 5.02 1.88 -6.30
C ALA A 137 4.81 1.38 -7.72
N LEU A 138 4.78 0.06 -7.88
CA LEU A 138 4.35 -0.63 -9.10
C LEU A 138 3.42 -1.78 -8.73
N SER A 139 2.53 -2.15 -9.66
CA SER A 139 1.81 -3.41 -9.58
C SER A 139 2.75 -4.61 -9.72
N PRO A 140 2.37 -5.82 -9.29
CA PRO A 140 3.19 -7.01 -9.49
C PRO A 140 3.59 -7.23 -10.96
N GLN A 141 2.68 -6.93 -11.90
CA GLN A 141 2.93 -7.09 -13.33
C GLN A 141 3.97 -6.08 -13.83
N ARG A 142 3.82 -4.79 -13.50
CA ARG A 142 4.77 -3.76 -13.92
C ARG A 142 6.10 -3.83 -13.19
N THR A 143 6.12 -4.39 -11.98
CA THR A 143 7.36 -4.66 -11.25
C THR A 143 8.28 -5.56 -12.07
N GLN A 144 7.76 -6.64 -12.68
CA GLN A 144 8.56 -7.54 -13.52
C GLN A 144 9.21 -6.83 -14.70
N GLU A 145 8.55 -5.80 -15.25
CA GLU A 145 9.00 -5.03 -16.41
C GLU A 145 9.98 -3.91 -16.04
N HIS A 146 9.72 -3.18 -14.94
CA HIS A 146 10.36 -1.89 -14.69
C HIS A 146 11.26 -1.84 -13.44
N TRP A 147 11.33 -2.90 -12.61
CA TRP A 147 12.06 -2.84 -11.34
C TRP A 147 13.51 -2.38 -11.46
N ARG A 148 14.23 -2.77 -12.52
CA ARG A 148 15.62 -2.34 -12.73
C ARG A 148 15.72 -0.83 -12.83
N THR A 149 14.82 -0.23 -13.62
CA THR A 149 14.74 1.24 -13.78
C THR A 149 14.52 1.91 -12.42
N VAL A 150 13.62 1.36 -11.60
CA VAL A 150 13.29 1.91 -10.28
C VAL A 150 14.50 1.83 -9.33
N VAL A 151 15.19 0.69 -9.30
CA VAL A 151 16.37 0.48 -8.45
C VAL A 151 17.56 1.31 -8.92
N ASP A 152 17.84 1.33 -10.22
CA ASP A 152 18.93 2.11 -10.83
C ASP A 152 18.71 3.62 -10.66
N ALA A 153 17.45 4.06 -10.64
CA ALA A 153 17.09 5.44 -10.30
C ALA A 153 17.31 5.78 -8.82
N GLY A 154 17.67 4.81 -7.98
CA GLY A 154 17.85 4.97 -6.55
C GLY A 154 16.53 5.22 -5.86
N VAL A 155 15.65 4.22 -5.77
CA VAL A 155 14.53 4.26 -4.83
C VAL A 155 15.01 3.83 -3.44
N ASP A 156 14.55 4.48 -2.38
CA ASP A 156 14.89 4.13 -1.00
C ASP A 156 13.97 3.03 -0.44
N LEU A 157 12.68 3.10 -0.77
CA LEU A 157 11.64 2.12 -0.40
C LEU A 157 10.81 1.75 -1.63
N PHE A 158 10.78 0.47 -1.99
CA PHE A 158 10.01 0.01 -3.14
C PHE A 158 8.69 -0.63 -2.70
N VAL A 159 7.57 -0.19 -3.28
CA VAL A 159 6.24 -0.70 -2.95
C VAL A 159 5.70 -1.54 -4.10
N ILE A 160 5.40 -2.82 -3.85
CA ILE A 160 4.67 -3.67 -4.78
C ILE A 160 3.22 -3.69 -4.34
N ARG A 161 2.38 -2.90 -5.01
CA ARG A 161 0.98 -2.67 -4.62
C ARG A 161 0.02 -3.15 -5.70
N GLY A 162 -0.91 -4.02 -5.34
CA GLY A 162 -2.09 -4.34 -6.14
C GLY A 162 -3.33 -4.45 -5.24
N THR A 163 -4.52 -4.55 -5.83
CA THR A 163 -5.77 -4.75 -5.07
C THR A 163 -5.68 -5.99 -4.18
N THR A 164 -5.24 -7.12 -4.73
CA THR A 164 -4.98 -8.35 -3.99
C THR A 164 -3.67 -8.93 -4.48
N VAL A 165 -2.72 -9.16 -3.58
CA VAL A 165 -1.41 -9.74 -3.90
C VAL A 165 -1.19 -11.00 -3.07
N SER A 166 -0.78 -12.07 -3.74
CA SER A 166 -0.34 -13.32 -3.13
C SER A 166 1.14 -13.52 -3.38
N ALA A 167 1.84 -14.17 -2.44
CA ALA A 167 3.25 -14.51 -2.59
C ALA A 167 3.50 -15.43 -3.81
N GLU A 168 2.52 -16.25 -4.15
CA GLU A 168 2.53 -17.16 -5.30
C GLU A 168 1.37 -16.81 -6.21
N HIS A 169 1.67 -16.44 -7.46
CA HIS A 169 0.68 -16.28 -8.52
C HIS A 169 0.84 -17.44 -9.50
N VAL A 170 -0.28 -18.01 -9.96
CA VAL A 170 -0.28 -19.10 -10.94
C VAL A 170 -0.91 -18.57 -12.22
N SER A 171 -0.17 -18.63 -13.32
CA SER A 171 -0.63 -18.22 -14.64
C SER A 171 -0.26 -19.28 -15.67
N GLY A 172 -1.20 -19.61 -16.55
CA GLY A 172 -0.95 -20.47 -17.72
C GLY A 172 -0.55 -19.69 -18.98
N ARG A 173 -0.47 -18.35 -18.90
CA ARG A 173 -0.23 -17.47 -20.06
C ARG A 173 1.11 -16.75 -20.03
N ALA A 174 1.67 -16.53 -18.85
CA ALA A 174 2.93 -15.82 -18.65
C ALA A 174 3.61 -16.32 -17.37
N GLU A 175 4.93 -16.20 -17.32
CA GLU A 175 5.71 -16.56 -16.13
C GLU A 175 5.45 -15.54 -15.02
N PRO A 176 4.85 -15.94 -13.88
CA PRO A 176 4.51 -15.03 -12.79
C PRO A 176 5.77 -14.54 -12.06
N LEU A 177 5.71 -13.32 -11.50
CA LEU A 177 6.75 -12.81 -10.62
C LEU A 177 6.84 -13.67 -9.35
N ASN A 178 7.95 -14.37 -9.16
CA ASN A 178 8.23 -15.06 -7.90
C ASN A 178 8.70 -14.04 -6.86
N LEU A 179 7.77 -13.54 -6.04
CA LEU A 179 8.05 -12.49 -5.06
C LEU A 179 9.12 -12.88 -4.04
N LYS A 180 9.18 -14.15 -3.63
CA LYS A 180 10.20 -14.62 -2.68
C LYS A 180 11.60 -14.47 -3.24
N ARG A 181 11.83 -14.93 -4.48
CA ARG A 181 13.12 -14.79 -5.13
C ARG A 181 13.42 -13.31 -5.41
N PHE A 182 12.44 -12.59 -5.94
CA PHE A 182 12.58 -11.20 -6.33
C PHE A 182 12.95 -10.30 -5.14
N ILE A 183 12.17 -10.33 -4.06
CA ILE A 183 12.40 -9.47 -2.89
C ILE A 183 13.72 -9.81 -2.21
N TYR A 184 14.11 -11.09 -2.18
CA TYR A 184 15.37 -11.51 -1.59
C TYR A 184 16.60 -11.05 -2.40
N GLU A 185 16.47 -10.91 -3.72
CA GLU A 185 17.55 -10.44 -4.61
C GLU A 185 17.66 -8.90 -4.67
N LEU A 186 16.71 -8.17 -4.09
CA LEU A 186 16.74 -6.71 -4.06
C LEU A 186 17.46 -6.19 -2.82
N ASP A 187 18.39 -5.26 -3.04
CA ASP A 187 19.10 -4.52 -1.97
C ASP A 187 18.28 -3.34 -1.39
N VAL A 188 16.98 -3.27 -1.73
CA VAL A 188 16.08 -2.22 -1.30
C VAL A 188 14.93 -2.82 -0.49
N PRO A 189 14.57 -2.25 0.67
CA PRO A 189 13.42 -2.73 1.44
C PRO A 189 12.12 -2.64 0.64
N VAL A 190 11.40 -3.77 0.59
CA VAL A 190 10.14 -3.91 -0.16
C VAL A 190 8.94 -3.94 0.77
N ILE A 191 7.95 -3.10 0.49
CA ILE A 191 6.60 -3.17 1.06
C ILE A 191 5.69 -3.85 0.04
N VAL A 192 4.90 -4.85 0.43
CA VAL A 192 4.05 -5.61 -0.51
C VAL A 192 2.62 -5.78 -0.03
N GLY A 193 1.66 -5.68 -0.93
CA GLY A 193 0.25 -6.02 -0.67
C GLY A 193 -0.65 -5.59 -1.82
N GLY A 194 -1.97 -5.63 -1.72
CA GLY A 194 -2.80 -5.81 -0.53
C GLY A 194 -3.05 -7.24 -0.10
N ALA A 195 -3.02 -7.49 1.20
CA ALA A 195 -3.42 -8.74 1.85
C ALA A 195 -4.48 -8.49 2.93
N SER A 196 -5.39 -9.43 3.15
CA SER A 196 -6.46 -9.25 4.14
C SER A 196 -6.69 -10.47 5.03
N THR A 197 -5.78 -11.46 4.98
CA THR A 197 -5.90 -12.71 5.75
C THR A 197 -4.55 -13.08 6.36
N TYR A 198 -4.61 -13.81 7.48
CA TYR A 198 -3.43 -14.35 8.16
C TYR A 198 -2.50 -15.09 7.20
N THR A 199 -3.01 -16.07 6.46
CA THR A 199 -2.18 -16.95 5.62
C THR A 199 -1.53 -16.20 4.48
N ALA A 200 -2.27 -15.31 3.81
CA ALA A 200 -1.72 -14.51 2.72
C ALA A 200 -0.60 -13.60 3.22
N ALA A 201 -0.81 -12.92 4.35
CA ALA A 201 0.21 -12.06 4.94
C ALA A 201 1.44 -12.83 5.42
N LEU A 202 1.27 -13.98 6.09
CA LEU A 202 2.39 -14.82 6.50
C LEU A 202 3.26 -15.25 5.32
N HIS A 203 2.63 -15.61 4.20
CA HIS A 203 3.37 -15.94 2.98
C HIS A 203 4.10 -14.73 2.39
N LEU A 204 3.50 -13.54 2.40
CA LEU A 204 4.18 -12.30 1.99
C LEU A 204 5.35 -11.98 2.91
N MET A 205 5.23 -12.14 4.23
CA MET A 205 6.32 -11.94 5.18
C MET A 205 7.50 -12.87 4.87
N ARG A 206 7.23 -14.15 4.57
CA ARG A 206 8.24 -15.15 4.18
C ARG A 206 8.95 -14.85 2.85
N THR A 207 8.44 -13.92 2.04
CA THR A 207 9.17 -13.44 0.84
C THR A 207 10.38 -12.59 1.19
N GLY A 208 10.43 -12.07 2.42
CA GLY A 208 11.43 -11.11 2.86
C GLY A 208 10.98 -9.65 2.73
N ALA A 209 9.67 -9.39 2.67
CA ALA A 209 9.15 -8.04 2.72
C ALA A 209 9.49 -7.33 4.04
N ALA A 210 9.78 -6.03 3.98
CA ALA A 210 9.92 -5.16 5.15
C ALA A 210 8.55 -4.75 5.72
N GLY A 211 7.52 -4.72 4.88
CA GLY A 211 6.15 -4.41 5.30
C GLY A 211 5.08 -5.08 4.44
N VAL A 212 3.89 -5.26 5.02
CA VAL A 212 2.70 -5.78 4.35
C VAL A 212 1.59 -4.73 4.37
N LEU A 213 1.07 -4.37 3.19
CA LEU A 213 -0.12 -3.54 3.06
C LEU A 213 -1.38 -4.39 3.32
N VAL A 214 -2.20 -3.95 4.27
CA VAL A 214 -3.42 -4.64 4.69
C VAL A 214 -4.64 -3.98 4.10
N GLY A 215 -5.51 -4.76 3.47
CA GLY A 215 -6.67 -4.27 2.76
C GLY A 215 -6.44 -4.27 1.25
N PHE A 216 -7.35 -3.61 0.53
CA PHE A 216 -7.38 -3.62 -0.93
C PHE A 216 -7.18 -2.24 -1.55
N GLY A 217 -6.74 -1.25 -0.75
CA GLY A 217 -6.55 0.14 -1.18
C GLY A 217 -7.82 0.83 -1.70
N GLY A 218 -7.62 1.99 -2.32
CA GLY A 218 -8.65 2.70 -3.10
C GLY A 218 -9.71 3.47 -2.30
N GLY A 219 -9.69 3.41 -0.97
CA GLY A 219 -10.53 4.25 -0.09
C GLY A 219 -12.02 4.27 -0.47
N ALA A 220 -12.62 5.47 -0.52
CA ALA A 220 -14.03 5.69 -0.82
C ALA A 220 -14.42 5.43 -2.29
N ALA A 221 -13.46 5.43 -3.22
CA ALA A 221 -13.71 5.30 -4.66
C ALA A 221 -13.73 3.83 -5.14
N HIS A 222 -13.41 2.88 -4.26
CA HIS A 222 -13.21 1.50 -4.65
C HIS A 222 -14.54 0.74 -4.79
N THR A 223 -14.73 0.06 -5.93
CA THR A 223 -15.96 -0.68 -6.25
C THR A 223 -15.85 -2.19 -6.04
N THR A 224 -14.70 -2.73 -5.59
CA THR A 224 -14.47 -4.20 -5.46
C THR A 224 -15.56 -4.94 -4.68
N ARG A 225 -16.11 -4.32 -3.63
CA ARG A 225 -17.24 -4.91 -2.90
C ARG A 225 -18.51 -5.03 -3.75
N VAL A 226 -18.82 -4.00 -4.54
CA VAL A 226 -20.02 -3.95 -5.37
C VAL A 226 -19.86 -4.78 -6.63
N SER A 227 -18.70 -4.70 -7.29
CA SER A 227 -18.42 -5.37 -8.56
C SER A 227 -18.05 -6.84 -8.40
N LEU A 228 -17.29 -7.20 -7.35
CA LEU A 228 -16.75 -8.56 -7.16
C LEU A 228 -17.30 -9.28 -5.92
N GLY A 229 -18.03 -8.58 -5.04
CA GLY A 229 -18.50 -9.15 -3.77
C GLY A 229 -17.38 -9.37 -2.75
N ILE A 230 -16.18 -8.83 -2.98
CA ILE A 230 -15.00 -9.02 -2.13
C ILE A 230 -14.81 -7.79 -1.25
N HIS A 231 -14.58 -7.98 0.05
CA HIS A 231 -14.36 -6.88 0.99
C HIS A 231 -13.48 -7.33 2.14
N ALA A 232 -12.61 -6.43 2.61
CA ALA A 232 -11.77 -6.63 3.79
C ALA A 232 -12.30 -5.77 4.94
N PRO A 233 -12.98 -6.35 5.95
CA PRO A 233 -13.34 -5.64 7.17
C PRO A 233 -12.07 -5.28 7.94
N MET A 234 -11.67 -4.00 7.88
CA MET A 234 -10.31 -3.58 8.18
C MET A 234 -9.84 -3.86 9.62
N ALA A 235 -10.70 -3.72 10.63
CA ALA A 235 -10.31 -4.05 12.02
C ALA A 235 -9.96 -5.54 12.16
N THR A 236 -10.74 -6.43 11.54
CA THR A 236 -10.44 -7.87 11.53
C THR A 236 -9.22 -8.19 10.66
N ALA A 237 -9.10 -7.58 9.48
CA ALA A 237 -7.98 -7.82 8.57
C ALA A 237 -6.64 -7.40 9.20
N VAL A 238 -6.56 -6.21 9.79
CA VAL A 238 -5.35 -5.72 10.48
C VAL A 238 -4.99 -6.62 11.65
N ALA A 239 -5.97 -7.03 12.47
CA ALA A 239 -5.73 -7.94 13.59
C ALA A 239 -5.18 -9.32 13.14
N ASP A 240 -5.75 -9.89 12.08
CA ASP A 240 -5.29 -11.17 11.52
C ASP A 240 -3.87 -11.08 10.96
N VAL A 241 -3.56 -10.01 10.24
CA VAL A 241 -2.23 -9.80 9.67
C VAL A 241 -1.22 -9.47 10.77
N ALA A 242 -1.61 -8.75 11.82
CA ALA A 242 -0.78 -8.52 13.00
C ALA A 242 -0.49 -9.84 13.76
N ALA A 243 -1.45 -10.77 13.82
CA ALA A 243 -1.21 -12.11 14.35
C ALA A 243 -0.21 -12.88 13.48
N ALA A 244 -0.33 -12.82 12.15
CA ALA A 244 0.66 -13.41 11.23
C ALA A 244 2.06 -12.82 11.44
N ARG A 245 2.17 -11.50 11.63
CA ARG A 245 3.45 -10.84 11.95
C ARG A 245 4.06 -11.40 13.24
N ARG A 246 3.27 -11.54 14.31
CA ARG A 246 3.78 -12.06 15.58
C ARG A 246 4.32 -13.48 15.40
N ASP A 247 3.56 -14.34 14.74
CA ASP A 247 3.96 -15.74 14.56
C ASP A 247 5.18 -15.82 13.61
N TYR A 248 5.30 -14.93 12.62
CA TYR A 248 6.49 -14.79 11.78
C TYR A 248 7.72 -14.25 12.55
N LEU A 249 7.52 -13.33 13.49
CA LEU A 249 8.59 -12.80 14.35
C LEU A 249 9.25 -13.93 15.13
N ASP A 250 8.43 -14.83 15.67
CA ASP A 250 8.88 -16.03 16.38
C ASP A 250 9.55 -17.03 15.41
N GLU A 251 8.93 -17.32 14.26
CA GLU A 251 9.45 -18.23 13.22
C GLU A 251 10.82 -17.79 12.68
N SER A 252 11.01 -16.48 12.47
CA SER A 252 12.22 -15.89 11.88
C SER A 252 13.33 -15.61 12.88
N GLY A 253 13.07 -15.77 14.19
CA GLY A 253 14.02 -15.45 15.25
C GLY A 253 14.25 -13.95 15.47
N GLY A 254 13.26 -13.10 15.15
CA GLY A 254 13.30 -11.67 15.46
C GLY A 254 13.10 -10.70 14.29
N ARG A 255 12.77 -11.18 13.08
CA ARG A 255 12.50 -10.28 11.95
C ARG A 255 11.10 -9.66 12.07
N TYR A 256 11.06 -8.36 12.33
CA TYR A 256 9.82 -7.61 12.46
C TYR A 256 9.36 -7.07 11.09
N VAL A 257 8.23 -7.59 10.58
CA VAL A 257 7.62 -7.09 9.33
C VAL A 257 6.49 -6.12 9.67
N HIS A 258 6.53 -4.92 9.09
CA HIS A 258 5.52 -3.89 9.37
C HIS A 258 4.15 -4.27 8.82
N VAL A 259 3.10 -3.87 9.53
CA VAL A 259 1.70 -4.06 9.11
C VAL A 259 1.13 -2.66 8.88
N ILE A 260 0.75 -2.38 7.64
CA ILE A 260 0.38 -1.03 7.20
C ILE A 260 -1.06 -1.08 6.70
N ALA A 261 -1.99 -0.38 7.36
CA ALA A 261 -3.38 -0.36 6.94
C ALA A 261 -3.56 0.48 5.65
N ASP A 262 -3.96 -0.17 4.55
CA ASP A 262 -4.20 0.43 3.24
C ASP A 262 -5.69 0.30 2.84
N GLY A 263 -6.49 1.22 3.37
CA GLY A 263 -7.92 1.32 3.12
C GLY A 263 -8.75 1.49 4.40
N GLY A 264 -9.94 2.07 4.27
CA GLY A 264 -10.86 2.30 5.40
C GLY A 264 -10.38 3.34 6.42
N VAL A 265 -9.32 4.09 6.12
CA VAL A 265 -8.75 5.13 7.00
C VAL A 265 -9.11 6.50 6.43
N GLY A 266 -10.28 7.04 6.80
CA GLY A 266 -10.78 8.32 6.28
C GLY A 266 -10.78 9.45 7.30
N ARG A 267 -10.67 9.12 8.59
CA ARG A 267 -10.72 10.08 9.71
C ARG A 267 -9.57 9.81 10.67
N SER A 268 -9.20 10.81 11.48
CA SER A 268 -8.18 10.67 12.53
C SER A 268 -8.45 9.52 13.49
N GLY A 269 -9.72 9.27 13.84
CA GLY A 269 -10.09 8.12 14.67
C GLY A 269 -9.82 6.76 14.01
N ASP A 270 -9.85 6.67 12.68
CA ASP A 270 -9.55 5.42 11.97
C ASP A 270 -8.06 5.09 12.02
N LEU A 271 -7.19 6.11 11.96
CA LEU A 271 -5.74 5.95 12.19
C LEU A 271 -5.49 5.36 13.58
N VAL A 272 -6.13 5.90 14.61
CA VAL A 272 -6.01 5.40 15.99
C VAL A 272 -6.48 3.95 16.10
N LYS A 273 -7.62 3.61 15.50
CA LYS A 273 -8.18 2.24 15.50
C LYS A 273 -7.34 1.26 14.67
N ALA A 274 -6.59 1.73 13.67
CA ALA A 274 -5.69 0.89 12.88
C ALA A 274 -4.40 0.55 13.61
N ILE A 275 -3.91 1.45 14.48
CA ILE A 275 -2.70 1.23 15.29
C ILE A 275 -2.97 0.34 16.51
N ALA A 276 -4.15 0.48 17.13
CA ALA A 276 -4.55 -0.23 18.34
C ALA A 276 -4.77 -1.74 18.14
#